data_AF-A0A0B7IS40-F1
#
_entry.id   AF-A0A0B7IS40-F1
#
_cell.length_a   1.000
_cell.length_b   1.000
_cell.length_c   1.000
_cell.angle_alpha   90.00
_cell.angle_beta   90.00
_cell.angle_gamma   90.00
#
_symmetry.space_group_name_H-M   'P 1'
#
loop_
_entity.id
_entity.type
_entity.pdbx_description
1 polymer ?
#
loop_
_entity_poly.entity_id
_entity_poly.type
_entity_poly.pdbx_seq_one_letter_code
_entity_poly.pdbx_strand_id
1 'polypeptide(L)'
;MQYLFNDAKKATVCILGVALLWTMLFRLNTLLFSYFEKNQFVNLFFMPAGVRLIAVLLFAELGVAGLLLGALITSSSINITIMMATCLISAINPYLAIHVTKRFFQVDFLLNNLNAKVLILMGVFSAGFNALTHHLYFYYAELTTSWLNCLTMFVGDLLGIAIMMLLFSLILKLIRKSTSLSI
;
A
#
# COMPACT_ATOMS: atom_id res chain seq x y z
N MET A 1 -6.42 -33.23 -1.67
CA MET A 1 -5.07 -32.78 -2.06
C MET A 1 -5.08 -31.78 -3.23
N GLN A 2 -5.75 -32.06 -4.36
CA GLN A 2 -5.76 -31.18 -5.54
C GLN A 2 -6.42 -29.80 -5.31
N TYR A 3 -7.45 -29.73 -4.45
CA TYR A 3 -8.09 -28.47 -4.04
C TYR A 3 -7.14 -27.56 -3.26
N LEU A 4 -6.47 -28.10 -2.23
CA LEU A 4 -5.45 -27.39 -1.44
C LEU A 4 -4.29 -26.88 -2.32
N PHE A 5 -3.88 -27.66 -3.31
CA PHE A 5 -2.83 -27.27 -4.25
C PHE A 5 -3.23 -26.09 -5.15
N ASN A 6 -4.49 -26.07 -5.61
CA ASN A 6 -5.02 -24.96 -6.40
C ASN A 6 -5.13 -23.67 -5.59
N ASP A 7 -5.54 -23.76 -4.32
CA ASP A 7 -5.63 -22.59 -3.45
C ASP A 7 -4.24 -22.04 -3.09
N ALA A 8 -3.28 -22.92 -2.80
CA ALA A 8 -1.89 -22.53 -2.61
C ALA A 8 -1.32 -21.84 -3.87
N LYS A 9 -1.61 -22.36 -5.07
CA LYS A 9 -1.18 -21.74 -6.33
C LYS A 9 -1.76 -20.34 -6.50
N LYS A 10 -3.06 -20.15 -6.25
CA LYS A 10 -3.71 -18.82 -6.32
C LYS A 10 -3.11 -17.85 -5.31
N ALA A 11 -2.88 -18.29 -4.07
CA ALA A 11 -2.26 -17.49 -3.04
C ALA A 11 -0.86 -17.03 -3.46
N THR A 12 -0.03 -17.94 -3.95
CA THR A 12 1.31 -17.63 -4.46
C THR A 12 1.27 -16.61 -5.60
N VAL A 13 0.34 -16.76 -6.56
CA VAL A 13 0.19 -15.79 -7.65
C VAL A 13 -0.19 -14.40 -7.13
N CYS A 14 -1.09 -14.30 -6.14
CA CYS A 14 -1.47 -13.03 -5.54
C CYS A 14 -0.27 -12.37 -4.82
N ILE A 15 0.43 -13.14 -3.99
CA ILE A 15 1.59 -12.65 -3.23
C ILE A 15 2.69 -12.15 -4.17
N LEU A 16 3.07 -12.95 -5.17
CA LEU A 16 4.12 -12.59 -6.13
C LEU A 16 3.68 -11.41 -7.01
N GLY A 17 2.41 -11.37 -7.43
CA GLY A 17 1.87 -10.27 -8.22
C GLY A 17 1.91 -8.94 -7.46
N VAL A 18 1.49 -8.93 -6.19
CA VAL A 18 1.56 -7.74 -5.34
C VAL A 18 3.00 -7.32 -5.08
N ALA A 19 3.90 -8.25 -4.78
CA ALA A 19 5.31 -7.95 -4.55
C ALA A 19 6.00 -7.38 -5.79
N LEU A 20 5.68 -7.92 -6.98
CA LEU A 20 6.18 -7.43 -8.26
C LEU A 20 5.68 -6.00 -8.52
N LEU A 21 4.37 -5.78 -8.37
CA LEU A 21 3.76 -4.46 -8.58
C LEU A 21 4.33 -3.41 -7.62
N TRP A 22 4.48 -3.77 -6.33
CA TRP A 22 5.14 -2.93 -5.35
C TRP A 22 6.56 -2.59 -5.79
N THR A 23 7.36 -3.60 -6.15
CA THR A 23 8.77 -3.41 -6.53
C THR A 23 8.90 -2.50 -7.75
N MET A 24 8.10 -2.74 -8.79
CA MET A 24 8.08 -1.93 -10.00
C MET A 24 7.70 -0.48 -9.71
N LEU A 25 6.62 -0.25 -8.95
CA LEU A 25 6.17 1.11 -8.64
C LEU A 25 7.07 1.83 -7.65
N PHE A 26 7.72 1.12 -6.73
CA PHE A 26 8.73 1.70 -5.86
C PHE A 26 9.93 2.19 -6.68
N ARG A 27 10.45 1.36 -7.59
CA ARG A 27 11.57 1.74 -8.47
C ARG A 27 11.15 2.87 -9.42
N LEU A 28 9.97 2.81 -10.01
CA LEU A 28 9.44 3.90 -10.83
C LEU A 28 9.31 5.19 -10.04
N ASN A 29 8.84 5.10 -8.78
CA ASN A 29 8.71 6.25 -7.91
C ASN A 29 10.08 6.89 -7.62
N THR A 30 11.10 6.07 -7.31
CA THR A 30 12.47 6.58 -7.12
C THR A 30 13.04 7.23 -8.39
N LEU A 31 12.67 6.75 -9.58
CA LEU A 31 13.12 7.35 -10.84
C LEU A 31 12.43 8.68 -11.14
N LEU A 32 11.10 8.74 -11.00
CA LEU A 32 10.29 9.92 -11.36
C LEU A 32 10.30 11.02 -10.30
N PHE A 33 10.41 10.64 -9.02
CA PHE A 33 10.23 11.56 -7.89
C PHE A 33 11.46 11.63 -6.98
N SER A 34 12.65 11.33 -7.51
CA SER A 34 13.93 11.49 -6.81
C SER A 34 14.15 12.92 -6.29
N TYR A 35 13.76 13.93 -7.08
CA TYR A 35 13.87 15.34 -6.69
C TYR A 35 13.01 15.69 -5.45
N PHE A 36 11.94 14.93 -5.20
CA PHE A 36 11.02 15.12 -4.08
C PHE A 36 11.33 14.23 -2.88
N GLU A 37 12.42 13.48 -2.93
CA GLU A 37 12.89 12.65 -1.83
C GLU A 37 13.55 13.52 -0.76
N LYS A 38 13.00 13.45 0.47
CA LYS A 38 13.57 14.14 1.62
C LYS A 38 14.59 13.26 2.35
N ASN A 39 14.30 11.97 2.43
CA ASN A 39 15.19 10.93 2.91
C ASN A 39 14.70 9.55 2.40
N GLN A 40 15.47 8.50 2.72
CA GLN A 40 15.19 7.12 2.27
C GLN A 40 13.80 6.57 2.63
N PHE A 41 13.07 7.18 3.56
CA PHE A 41 11.72 6.77 3.98
C PHE A 41 10.63 7.78 3.60
N VAL A 42 10.99 9.02 3.25
CA VAL A 42 10.05 10.13 3.10
C VAL A 42 10.20 10.77 1.72
N ASN A 43 9.15 10.62 0.92
CA ASN A 43 9.03 11.27 -0.38
C ASN A 43 7.68 12.01 -0.45
N LEU A 44 7.68 13.23 -0.99
CA LEU A 44 6.46 14.03 -1.15
C LEU A 44 5.49 13.43 -2.18
N PHE A 45 5.96 12.57 -3.08
CA PHE A 45 5.13 11.78 -3.98
C PHE A 45 5.46 10.30 -3.79
N PHE A 46 4.56 9.56 -3.14
CA PHE A 46 4.81 8.15 -2.83
C PHE A 46 3.73 7.24 -3.40
N MET A 47 3.77 7.01 -4.73
CA MET A 47 2.86 6.10 -5.44
C MET A 47 2.69 4.71 -4.80
N PRO A 48 3.73 4.07 -4.19
CA PRO A 48 3.55 2.78 -3.53
C PRO A 48 2.51 2.78 -2.39
N ALA A 49 2.18 3.95 -1.82
CA ALA A 49 1.06 4.08 -0.88
C ALA A 49 -0.28 3.60 -1.45
N GLY A 50 -0.53 3.88 -2.73
CA GLY A 50 -1.74 3.39 -3.39
C GLY A 50 -1.73 1.89 -3.64
N VAL A 51 -0.56 1.31 -3.93
CA VAL A 51 -0.40 -0.15 -4.05
C VAL A 51 -0.77 -0.83 -2.74
N ARG A 52 -0.31 -0.28 -1.60
CA ARG A 52 -0.66 -0.78 -0.27
C ARG A 52 -2.16 -0.86 -0.06
N LEU A 53 -2.86 0.26 -0.33
CA LEU A 53 -4.29 0.33 -0.15
C LEU A 53 -5.03 -0.65 -1.07
N ILE A 54 -4.72 -0.63 -2.37
CA ILE A 54 -5.40 -1.47 -3.38
C ILE A 54 -5.11 -2.96 -3.13
N ALA A 55 -3.86 -3.33 -2.84
CA ALA A 55 -3.48 -4.72 -2.62
C ALA A 55 -4.21 -5.31 -1.42
N VAL A 56 -4.30 -4.58 -0.31
CA VAL A 56 -5.00 -5.09 0.87
C VAL A 56 -6.52 -5.06 0.68
N LEU A 57 -7.07 -4.06 -0.03
CA LEU A 57 -8.49 -4.01 -0.34
C LEU A 57 -8.95 -5.19 -1.20
N LEU A 58 -8.12 -5.62 -2.15
CA LEU A 58 -8.43 -6.71 -3.09
C LEU A 58 -8.05 -8.10 -2.57
N PHE A 59 -6.93 -8.22 -1.85
CA PHE A 59 -6.33 -9.51 -1.51
C PHE A 59 -6.17 -9.73 0.01
N ALA A 60 -6.64 -8.82 0.85
CA ALA A 60 -6.60 -8.91 2.31
C ALA A 60 -5.20 -9.34 2.83
N GLU A 61 -5.11 -10.45 3.57
CA GLU A 61 -3.88 -10.97 4.15
C GLU A 61 -2.83 -11.38 3.10
N LEU A 62 -3.27 -11.88 1.93
CA LEU A 62 -2.36 -12.18 0.81
C LEU A 62 -1.73 -10.90 0.24
N GLY A 63 -2.49 -9.80 0.26
CA GLY A 63 -1.99 -8.46 -0.06
C GLY A 63 -0.89 -8.04 0.91
N VAL A 64 -1.10 -8.23 2.22
CA VAL A 64 -0.09 -7.93 3.26
C VAL A 64 1.19 -8.74 3.05
N ALA A 65 1.06 -10.05 2.78
CA ALA A 65 2.21 -10.91 2.54
C ALA A 65 3.01 -10.49 1.29
N GLY A 66 2.32 -10.15 0.20
CA GLY A 66 2.95 -9.62 -1.01
C GLY A 66 3.62 -8.26 -0.79
N LEU A 67 2.99 -7.37 -0.03
CA LEU A 67 3.57 -6.07 0.32
C LEU A 67 4.82 -6.22 1.19
N LEU A 68 4.81 -7.14 2.15
CA LEU A 68 5.98 -7.44 2.98
C LEU A 68 7.14 -7.96 2.12
N LEU A 69 6.87 -8.92 1.24
CA LEU A 69 7.88 -9.45 0.31
C LEU A 69 8.45 -8.35 -0.58
N GLY A 70 7.57 -7.54 -1.19
CA GLY A 70 7.98 -6.41 -2.03
C GLY A 70 8.81 -5.39 -1.25
N ALA A 71 8.38 -5.03 -0.03
CA ALA A 71 9.09 -4.09 0.83
C ALA A 71 10.49 -4.59 1.19
N LEU A 72 10.64 -5.87 1.52
CA LEU A 72 11.94 -6.50 1.77
C LEU A 72 12.86 -6.44 0.56
N ILE A 73 12.35 -6.71 -0.65
CA ILE A 73 13.12 -6.61 -1.91
C ILE A 73 13.60 -5.17 -2.17
N THR A 74 12.80 -4.17 -1.78
CA THR A 74 13.09 -2.75 -2.05
C THR A 74 13.82 -2.03 -0.92
N SER A 75 13.96 -2.65 0.25
CA SER A 75 14.58 -2.02 1.42
C SER A 75 16.06 -1.70 1.17
N SER A 76 16.48 -0.50 1.57
CA SER A 76 17.87 -0.05 1.54
C SER A 76 18.60 -0.22 2.88
N SER A 77 17.88 -0.54 3.97
CA SER A 77 18.47 -0.62 5.30
C SER A 77 19.31 -1.88 5.48
N ILE A 78 20.60 -1.70 5.81
CA ILE A 78 21.53 -2.79 6.13
C ILE A 78 21.25 -3.36 7.53
N ASN A 79 20.69 -2.54 8.43
CA ASN A 79 20.27 -3.01 9.75
C ASN A 79 18.98 -3.83 9.61
N ILE A 80 19.07 -5.13 9.92
CA ILE A 80 17.98 -6.10 9.78
C ILE A 80 16.78 -5.73 10.65
N THR A 81 17.01 -5.25 11.88
CA THR A 81 15.93 -4.85 12.80
C THR A 81 15.14 -3.67 12.24
N ILE A 82 15.83 -2.64 11.75
CA ILE A 82 15.21 -1.45 11.14
C ILE A 82 14.49 -1.82 9.84
N MET A 83 15.11 -2.66 9.01
CA MET A 83 14.52 -3.15 7.77
C MET A 83 13.21 -3.90 8.05
N MET A 84 13.25 -4.90 8.95
CA MET A 84 12.08 -5.70 9.27
C MET A 84 10.96 -4.85 9.87
N ALA A 85 11.28 -3.95 10.80
CA ALA A 85 10.30 -3.08 11.41
C ALA A 85 9.62 -2.17 10.38
N THR A 86 10.38 -1.46 9.55
CA THR A 86 9.81 -0.55 8.53
C THR A 86 9.00 -1.29 7.48
N CYS A 87 9.45 -2.47 7.02
CA CYS A 87 8.72 -3.32 6.09
C CYS A 87 7.39 -3.83 6.69
N LEU A 88 7.41 -4.29 7.94
CA LEU A 88 6.21 -4.75 8.65
C LEU A 88 5.22 -3.60 8.88
N ILE A 89 5.71 -2.45 9.35
CA ILE A 89 4.87 -1.26 9.56
C ILE A 89 4.20 -0.88 8.23
N SER A 90 4.95 -0.84 7.14
CA SER A 90 4.43 -0.50 5.81
C SER A 90 3.39 -1.49 5.30
N ALA A 91 3.58 -2.80 5.54
CA ALA A 91 2.67 -3.85 5.08
C ALA A 91 1.38 -3.95 5.92
N ILE A 92 1.46 -3.74 7.25
CA ILE A 92 0.35 -3.98 8.18
C ILE A 92 -0.59 -2.78 8.31
N ASN A 93 -0.07 -1.54 8.30
CA ASN A 93 -0.89 -0.35 8.46
C ASN A 93 -2.08 -0.19 7.48
N PRO A 94 -1.94 -0.45 6.17
CA PRO A 94 -3.10 -0.42 5.27
C PRO A 94 -4.17 -1.44 5.65
N TYR A 95 -3.79 -2.62 6.18
CA TYR A 95 -4.74 -3.62 6.67
C TYR A 95 -5.50 -3.11 7.88
N LEU A 96 -4.81 -2.56 8.88
CA LEU A 96 -5.48 -1.96 10.04
C LEU A 96 -6.43 -0.84 9.62
N ALA A 97 -5.99 0.06 8.73
CA ALA A 97 -6.81 1.16 8.23
C ALA A 97 -8.09 0.67 7.53
N ILE A 98 -7.97 -0.34 6.66
CA ILE A 98 -9.12 -0.94 5.97
C ILE A 98 -10.04 -1.62 6.97
N HIS A 99 -9.53 -2.43 7.90
CA HIS A 99 -10.36 -3.13 8.90
C HIS A 99 -11.14 -2.16 9.78
N VAL A 100 -10.48 -1.12 10.28
CA VAL A 100 -11.10 -0.05 11.07
C VAL A 100 -12.21 0.63 10.26
N THR A 101 -11.92 1.02 9.02
CA THR A 101 -12.89 1.72 8.17
C THR A 101 -14.07 0.82 7.79
N LYS A 102 -13.84 -0.44 7.42
CA LYS A 102 -14.90 -1.41 7.11
C LYS A 102 -15.83 -1.61 8.31
N ARG A 103 -15.28 -1.65 9.53
CA ARG A 103 -16.05 -1.78 10.76
C ARG A 103 -16.92 -0.55 11.03
N PHE A 104 -16.38 0.65 10.87
CA PHE A 104 -17.12 1.90 11.09
C PHE A 104 -18.22 2.13 10.06
N PHE A 105 -17.97 1.81 8.79
CA PHE A 105 -18.89 2.08 7.68
C PHE A 105 -19.69 0.86 7.22
N GLN A 106 -19.62 -0.25 7.95
CA GLN A 106 -20.36 -1.49 7.69
C GLN A 106 -20.17 -2.00 6.25
N VAL A 107 -18.93 -1.96 5.75
CA VAL A 107 -18.56 -2.49 4.44
C VAL A 107 -18.32 -4.00 4.58
N ASP A 108 -19.06 -4.80 3.83
CA ASP A 108 -18.98 -6.26 3.91
C ASP A 108 -17.83 -6.87 3.07
N PHE A 109 -17.80 -8.19 2.96
CA PHE A 109 -16.79 -8.92 2.18
C PHE A 109 -16.99 -8.79 0.66
N LEU A 110 -18.21 -8.50 0.21
CA LEU A 110 -18.54 -8.23 -1.20
C LEU A 110 -18.30 -6.77 -1.57
N LEU A 111 -17.78 -5.97 -0.63
CA LEU A 111 -17.59 -4.53 -0.76
C LEU A 111 -18.92 -3.78 -0.99
N ASN A 112 -20.04 -4.35 -0.53
CA ASN A 112 -21.30 -3.59 -0.47
C ASN A 112 -21.10 -2.40 0.47
N ASN A 113 -21.76 -1.28 0.15
CA ASN A 113 -21.57 0.03 0.79
C ASN A 113 -20.18 0.67 0.59
N LEU A 114 -19.28 0.09 -0.20
CA LEU A 114 -18.06 0.77 -0.60
C LEU A 114 -18.38 1.87 -1.61
N ASN A 115 -18.37 3.11 -1.15
CA ASN A 115 -18.51 4.30 -1.99
C ASN A 115 -17.22 5.14 -1.99
N ALA A 116 -17.17 6.16 -2.86
CA ALA A 116 -15.99 7.02 -2.99
C ALA A 116 -15.57 7.68 -1.68
N LYS A 117 -16.52 8.07 -0.81
CA LYS A 117 -16.21 8.69 0.49
C LYS A 117 -15.51 7.70 1.42
N VAL A 118 -16.03 6.48 1.52
CA VAL A 118 -15.43 5.42 2.35
C VAL A 118 -14.04 5.06 1.86
N LEU A 119 -13.84 5.00 0.54
CA LEU A 119 -12.54 4.72 -0.06
C LEU A 119 -11.51 5.82 0.18
N ILE A 120 -11.92 7.09 0.11
CA ILE A 120 -11.08 8.24 0.51
C ILE A 120 -10.70 8.12 1.99
N LEU A 121 -11.66 7.79 2.87
CA LEU A 121 -11.39 7.61 4.30
C LEU A 121 -10.42 6.46 4.57
N MET A 122 -10.54 5.33 3.86
CA MET A 122 -9.55 4.24 3.95
C MET A 122 -8.15 4.74 3.58
N GLY A 123 -8.05 5.55 2.53
CA GLY A 123 -6.78 6.17 2.13
C GLY A 123 -6.22 7.11 3.19
N VAL A 124 -7.06 7.96 3.79
CA VAL A 124 -6.67 8.88 4.88
C VAL A 124 -6.18 8.11 6.10
N PHE A 125 -6.91 7.08 6.54
CA PHE A 125 -6.47 6.25 7.66
C PHE A 125 -5.19 5.47 7.33
N SER A 126 -5.05 4.95 6.11
CA SER A 126 -3.85 4.24 5.68
C SER A 126 -2.63 5.14 5.71
N ALA A 127 -2.72 6.35 5.15
CA ALA A 127 -1.65 7.34 5.17
C ALA A 127 -1.31 7.77 6.60
N GLY A 128 -2.34 8.03 7.43
CA GLY A 128 -2.18 8.47 8.81
C GLY A 128 -1.51 7.41 9.69
N PHE A 129 -2.01 6.17 9.67
CA PHE A 129 -1.43 5.06 10.43
C PHE A 129 -0.01 4.78 9.99
N ASN A 130 0.27 4.87 8.69
CA ASN A 130 1.62 4.68 8.18
C ASN A 130 2.59 5.74 8.69
N ALA A 131 2.26 7.01 8.49
CA ALA A 131 3.11 8.14 8.87
C ALA A 131 3.36 8.18 10.38
N LEU A 132 2.31 8.01 11.18
CA LEU A 132 2.42 8.03 12.64
C LEU A 132 3.25 6.85 13.16
N THR A 133 3.01 5.64 12.68
CA THR A 133 3.74 4.46 13.17
C THR A 133 5.21 4.52 12.77
N HIS A 134 5.54 4.99 11.56
CA HIS A 134 6.94 5.23 11.17
C HIS A 134 7.58 6.30 12.06
N HIS A 135 6.90 7.42 12.32
CA HIS A 135 7.41 8.48 13.17
C HIS A 135 7.70 7.98 14.60
N LEU A 136 6.76 7.25 15.20
CA LEU A 136 6.91 6.67 16.54
C LEU A 136 8.04 5.63 16.59
N TYR A 137 8.14 4.77 15.57
CA TYR A 137 9.22 3.80 15.48
C TYR A 137 10.59 4.47 15.36
N PHE A 138 10.71 5.48 14.50
CA PHE A 138 11.97 6.21 14.33
C PHE A 138 12.36 6.96 15.61
N TYR A 139 11.39 7.52 16.33
CA TYR A 139 11.64 8.16 17.63
C TYR A 139 12.16 7.14 18.65
N TYR A 140 11.50 5.97 18.77
CA TYR A 140 11.90 4.91 19.69
C TYR A 140 13.27 4.29 19.34
N ALA A 141 13.56 4.15 18.05
CA ALA A 141 14.82 3.60 17.55
C ALA A 141 15.96 4.63 17.50
N GLU A 142 15.77 5.83 18.08
CA GLU A 142 16.74 6.94 18.10
C GLU A 142 17.21 7.36 16.69
N LEU A 143 16.34 7.16 15.68
CA LEU A 143 16.58 7.59 14.30
C LEU A 143 16.12 9.04 14.09
N THR A 144 16.71 9.70 13.09
CA THR A 144 16.37 11.09 12.76
C THR A 144 14.91 11.20 12.29
N THR A 145 14.08 11.85 13.11
CA THR A 145 12.65 12.01 12.85
C THR A 145 12.16 13.39 13.30
N SER A 146 11.11 13.89 12.65
CA SER A 146 10.47 15.15 13.03
C SER A 146 9.00 15.11 12.66
N TRP A 147 8.17 15.92 13.31
CA TRP A 147 6.77 16.09 12.94
C TRP A 147 6.59 16.57 11.50
N LEU A 148 7.54 17.37 11.00
CA LEU A 148 7.57 17.77 9.60
C LEU A 148 7.78 16.56 8.67
N ASN A 149 8.66 15.61 9.01
CA ASN A 149 8.84 14.38 8.25
C ASN A 149 7.58 13.51 8.27
N CYS A 150 6.92 13.40 9.43
CA CYS A 150 5.64 12.70 9.57
C CYS A 150 4.58 13.31 8.65
N LEU A 151 4.45 14.64 8.65
CA LEU A 151 3.50 15.34 7.79
C LEU A 151 3.83 15.17 6.30
N THR A 152 5.11 15.26 5.92
CA THR A 152 5.56 15.02 4.54
C THR A 152 5.21 13.60 4.08
N MET A 153 5.44 12.58 4.92
CA MET A 153 5.07 11.19 4.63
C MET A 153 3.56 11.04 4.47
N PHE A 154 2.78 11.64 5.37
CA PHE A 154 1.31 11.63 5.30
C PHE A 154 0.79 12.23 4.00
N VAL A 155 1.28 13.41 3.63
CA VAL A 155 0.88 14.10 2.38
C VAL A 155 1.33 13.29 1.16
N GLY A 156 2.55 12.76 1.17
CA GLY A 156 3.05 11.96 0.05
C GLY A 156 2.31 10.65 -0.15
N ASP A 157 1.89 10.01 0.95
CA ASP A 157 1.04 8.83 0.91
C ASP A 157 -0.36 9.17 0.36
N LEU A 158 -0.97 10.28 0.79
CA LEU A 158 -2.26 10.74 0.25
C LEU A 158 -2.22 11.00 -1.26
N LEU A 159 -1.18 11.71 -1.72
CA LEU A 159 -0.99 11.98 -3.15
C LEU A 159 -0.76 10.70 -3.94
N GLY A 160 0.08 9.80 -3.41
CA GLY A 160 0.34 8.50 -4.01
C GLY A 160 -0.92 7.63 -4.12
N ILE A 161 -1.74 7.61 -3.07
CA ILE A 161 -3.04 6.93 -3.05
C ILE A 161 -3.95 7.55 -4.11
N ALA A 162 -4.09 8.88 -4.16
CA ALA A 162 -4.97 9.55 -5.12
C ALA A 162 -4.57 9.22 -6.57
N ILE A 163 -3.27 9.30 -6.91
CA ILE A 163 -2.75 8.96 -8.23
C ILE A 163 -3.10 7.51 -8.59
N MET A 164 -2.82 6.56 -7.70
CA MET A 164 -3.06 5.14 -7.96
C MET A 164 -4.55 4.82 -8.07
N MET A 165 -5.41 5.46 -7.28
CA MET A 165 -6.86 5.29 -7.36
C MET A 165 -7.41 5.80 -8.70
N LEU A 166 -6.89 6.92 -9.20
CA LEU A 166 -7.24 7.43 -10.53
C LEU A 166 -6.78 6.47 -11.63
N LEU A 167 -5.52 6.00 -11.57
CA LEU A 167 -4.99 5.01 -12.52
C LEU A 167 -5.81 3.72 -12.50
N PHE A 168 -6.14 3.21 -11.32
CA PHE A 168 -6.96 2.02 -11.16
C PHE A 168 -8.36 2.22 -11.77
N SER A 169 -9.01 3.37 -11.53
CA SER A 169 -10.30 3.70 -12.14
C SER A 169 -10.23 3.76 -13.66
N LEU A 170 -9.17 4.35 -14.22
CA LEU A 170 -8.96 4.42 -15.67
C LEU A 170 -8.77 3.03 -16.27
N ILE A 171 -7.93 2.19 -15.66
CA ILE A 171 -7.70 0.81 -16.10
C ILE A 171 -9.02 0.03 -16.10
N LEU A 172 -9.82 0.13 -15.03
CA LEU A 172 -11.12 -0.55 -14.97
C LEU A 172 -12.09 -0.08 -16.06
N LYS A 173 -12.13 1.24 -16.36
CA LYS A 173 -12.94 1.77 -17.46
C LYS A 173 -12.50 1.23 -18.81
N LEU A 174 -11.19 1.14 -19.05
CA LEU A 174 -10.63 0.60 -20.29
C LEU A 174 -10.93 -0.89 -20.45
N ILE A 175 -10.79 -1.67 -19.37
CA ILE A 175 -11.14 -3.09 -19.37
C ILE A 175 -12.63 -3.26 -19.66
N ARG A 176 -13.51 -2.55 -18.94
CA ARG A 176 -14.97 -2.63 -19.14
C ARG A 176 -15.36 -2.27 -20.57
N LYS A 177 -14.77 -1.21 -21.14
CA LYS A 177 -15.00 -0.80 -22.54
C LYS A 177 -14.59 -1.91 -23.52
N SER A 178 -13.42 -2.52 -23.31
CA SER A 178 -12.94 -3.63 -24.14
C SER A 178 -13.89 -4.83 -24.07
N THR A 179 -14.33 -5.21 -22.87
CA THR A 179 -15.26 -6.34 -22.68
C THR A 179 -16.65 -6.08 -23.25
N SER A 180 -17.15 -4.84 -23.18
CA SER A 180 -18.44 -4.47 -23.79
C SER A 180 -18.40 -4.41 -25.32
N LEU A 181 -17.22 -4.30 -25.93
CA LEU A 181 -17.03 -4.32 -27.38
C LEU A 181 -16.83 -5.75 -27.92
N SER A 182 -16.61 -6.74 -27.04
CA SER A 182 -16.43 -8.15 -27.38
C SER A 182 -17.68 -9.02 -27.21
N ILE A 183 -18.83 -8.41 -26.89
CA ILE A 183 -20.17 -9.03 -26.81
C ILE A 183 -21.03 -8.38 -27.88
#